data_AF-B5RKP0-F1
#
_entry.id   AF-B5RKP0-F1
#
_cell.length_a   1.000
_cell.length_b   1.000
_cell.length_c   1.000
_cell.angle_alpha   90.00
_cell.angle_beta   90.00
_cell.angle_gamma   90.00
#
_symmetry.space_group_name_H-M   'P 1'
#
loop_
_entity.id
_entity.type
_entity.pdbx_description
1 polymer ?
#
loop_
_entity_poly.entity_id
_entity_poly.type
_entity_poly.pdbx_seq_one_letter_code
_entity_poly.pdbx_strand_id
1 'polypeptide(L)'
;MHHIKYLNSVIIKKNKVLSQDAKMKDESKDKLSAAKGTLTVRHLPADVDAAITAQAKAAGRSKSDFIQEFLSASFGDIIGNFSRSSELVALMDRELSGVTGLPLTENWYDAGRTLAENREYCQLLNIRNDTDLQRIMMAGVPWLSLRMQQLDSGIPLLPQGISLTCALFIEAAGRERPQLNIFRRHLFWYMDEALFWREIDAIRVARLLPALEHPDF
;
A
#
# COMPACT_ATOMS: atom_id res chain seq x y z
N MET A 1 20.06 -16.61 6.84
CA MET A 1 20.48 -16.36 8.25
C MET A 1 20.68 -14.87 8.60
N HIS A 2 20.96 -13.97 7.64
CA HIS A 2 21.12 -12.52 7.90
C HIS A 2 19.80 -11.72 8.01
N HIS A 3 18.69 -12.20 7.43
CA HIS A 3 17.38 -11.54 7.43
C HIS A 3 16.72 -11.47 8.83
N ILE A 4 16.96 -12.49 9.66
CA ILE A 4 16.39 -12.57 11.02
C ILE A 4 17.05 -11.56 11.96
N LYS A 5 18.35 -11.26 11.79
CA LYS A 5 19.08 -10.31 12.65
C LYS A 5 18.66 -8.86 12.40
N TYR A 6 18.36 -8.49 11.15
CA TYR A 6 17.96 -7.12 10.82
C TYR A 6 16.55 -6.81 11.35
N LEU A 7 15.58 -7.70 11.09
CA LEU A 7 14.21 -7.58 11.62
C LEU A 7 14.18 -7.60 13.15
N ASN A 8 14.90 -8.52 13.79
CA ASN A 8 14.95 -8.57 15.26
C ASN A 8 15.60 -7.32 15.89
N SER A 9 16.63 -6.74 15.27
CA SER A 9 17.30 -5.56 15.83
C SER A 9 16.47 -4.27 15.73
N VAL A 10 15.63 -4.16 14.70
CA VAL A 10 14.71 -3.02 14.51
C VAL A 10 13.47 -3.17 15.42
N ILE A 11 12.96 -4.39 15.59
CA ILE A 11 11.81 -4.69 16.45
C ILE A 11 12.16 -4.45 17.93
N ILE A 12 13.33 -4.91 18.41
CA ILE A 12 13.73 -4.76 19.82
C ILE A 12 13.97 -3.28 20.19
N LYS A 13 14.55 -2.47 19.29
CA LYS A 13 14.74 -1.04 19.54
C LYS A 13 13.43 -0.25 19.54
N LYS A 14 12.45 -0.62 18.71
CA LYS A 14 11.11 0.02 18.70
C LYS A 14 10.28 -0.35 19.93
N ASN A 15 10.34 -1.59 20.40
CA ASN A 15 9.55 -2.05 21.55
C ASN A 15 9.93 -1.37 22.88
N LYS A 16 11.18 -0.91 23.02
CA LYS A 16 11.63 -0.18 24.21
C LYS A 16 11.15 1.28 24.25
N VAL A 17 10.82 1.87 23.10
CA VAL A 17 10.25 3.23 22.99
C VAL A 17 8.72 3.17 23.13
N LEU A 18 8.08 2.16 22.54
CA LEU A 18 6.62 1.98 22.54
C LEU A 18 6.02 1.67 23.91
N SER A 19 6.77 1.04 24.83
CA SER A 19 6.28 0.73 26.19
C SER A 19 6.17 1.97 27.09
N GLN A 20 6.86 3.07 26.76
CA GLN A 20 6.71 4.35 27.46
C GLN A 20 5.55 5.19 26.90
N ASP A 21 5.25 5.07 25.60
CA ASP A 21 4.16 5.80 24.93
C ASP A 21 2.77 5.17 25.11
N ALA A 22 2.71 3.86 25.41
CA ALA A 22 1.45 3.12 25.56
C ALA A 22 0.59 3.58 26.74
N LYS A 23 1.18 4.26 27.73
CA LYS A 23 0.43 4.76 28.91
C LYS A 23 -0.31 6.08 28.65
N MET A 24 -0.16 6.68 27.46
CA MET A 24 -0.66 8.02 27.13
C MET A 24 -1.71 8.05 25.99
N LYS A 25 -2.06 6.90 25.40
CA LYS A 25 -2.78 6.84 24.10
C LYS A 25 -4.22 6.34 24.11
N ASP A 26 -4.77 5.97 25.27
CA ASP A 26 -6.10 5.33 25.34
C ASP A 26 -7.26 6.32 25.07
N GLU A 27 -7.06 7.62 25.28
CA GLU A 27 -8.13 8.63 25.09
C GLU A 27 -8.25 9.17 23.64
N SER A 28 -7.39 8.74 22.70
CA SER A 28 -7.24 9.41 21.39
C SER A 28 -7.86 8.67 20.20
N LYS A 29 -8.31 7.41 20.38
CA LYS A 29 -8.71 6.54 19.26
C LYS A 29 -10.03 6.94 18.59
N ASP A 30 -10.96 7.56 19.32
CA ASP A 30 -12.27 7.96 18.77
C ASP A 30 -12.28 9.29 17.99
N LYS A 31 -11.18 10.06 18.01
CA LYS A 31 -11.14 11.41 17.41
C LYS A 31 -10.46 11.50 16.04
N LEU A 32 -9.81 10.44 15.57
CA LEU A 32 -8.87 10.55 14.44
C LEU A 32 -9.52 10.40 13.05
N SER A 33 -10.70 9.80 12.92
CA SER A 33 -11.34 9.57 11.61
C SER A 33 -12.22 10.73 11.10
N ALA A 34 -12.46 11.77 11.90
CA ALA A 34 -13.33 12.90 11.55
C ALA A 34 -12.74 14.31 11.78
N ALA A 35 -11.50 14.42 12.27
CA ALA A 35 -10.88 15.72 12.53
C ALA A 35 -10.40 16.38 11.22
N LYS A 36 -11.18 17.33 10.68
CA LYS A 36 -10.75 18.17 9.56
C LYS A 36 -9.75 19.22 10.06
N GLY A 37 -8.52 19.18 9.53
CA GLY A 37 -7.52 20.21 9.77
C GLY A 37 -7.65 21.37 8.78
N THR A 38 -7.56 22.62 9.27
CA THR A 38 -7.49 23.81 8.42
C THR A 38 -6.04 24.25 8.27
N LEU A 39 -5.55 24.31 7.03
CA LEU A 39 -4.22 24.83 6.69
C LEU A 39 -4.34 26.20 6.01
N THR A 40 -3.63 27.20 6.51
CA THR A 40 -3.46 28.50 5.83
C THR A 40 -2.04 28.62 5.30
N VAL A 41 -1.88 28.71 3.99
CA VAL A 41 -0.58 28.97 3.35
C VAL A 41 -0.42 30.49 3.19
N ARG A 42 0.57 31.08 3.87
CA ARG A 42 0.86 32.53 3.81
C ARG A 42 2.05 32.81 2.93
N HIS A 43 2.09 34.01 2.36
CA HIS A 43 3.20 34.49 1.52
C HIS A 43 3.49 33.61 0.29
N LEU A 44 2.44 33.03 -0.32
CA LEU A 44 2.58 32.30 -1.57
C LEU A 44 2.98 33.27 -2.69
N PRO A 45 4.08 33.03 -3.43
CA PRO A 45 4.45 33.85 -4.57
C PRO A 45 3.31 33.95 -5.60
N ALA A 46 3.11 35.13 -6.18
CA ALA A 46 1.97 35.41 -7.06
C ALA A 46 1.97 34.57 -8.35
N ASP A 47 3.16 34.24 -8.85
CA ASP A 47 3.37 33.34 -9.99
C ASP A 47 2.93 31.91 -9.67
N VAL A 48 3.25 31.41 -8.47
CA VAL A 48 2.81 30.09 -8.00
C VAL A 48 1.30 30.07 -7.79
N ASP A 49 0.72 31.12 -7.22
CA ASP A 49 -0.73 31.26 -7.04
C ASP A 49 -1.47 31.21 -8.39
N ALA A 50 -0.95 31.91 -9.41
CA ALA A 50 -1.48 31.90 -10.76
C ALA A 50 -1.37 30.51 -11.42
N ALA A 51 -0.23 29.83 -11.24
CA ALA A 51 0.00 28.48 -11.75
C ALA A 51 -1.00 27.46 -11.16
N ILE A 52 -1.25 27.51 -9.84
CA ILE A 52 -2.25 26.64 -9.20
C ILE A 52 -3.65 26.92 -9.77
N THR A 53 -4.01 28.19 -9.95
CA THR A 53 -5.32 28.56 -10.53
C THR A 53 -5.47 27.99 -11.94
N ALA A 54 -4.43 28.09 -12.78
CA ALA A 54 -4.43 27.55 -14.12
C ALA A 54 -4.57 26.02 -14.14
N GLN A 55 -3.82 25.32 -13.26
CA GLN A 55 -3.89 23.86 -13.15
C GLN A 55 -5.24 23.37 -12.63
N ALA A 56 -5.81 24.02 -11.61
CA ALA A 56 -7.14 23.70 -11.12
C ALA A 56 -8.21 23.87 -12.20
N LYS A 57 -8.13 24.97 -12.98
CA LYS A 57 -9.02 25.22 -14.11
C LYS A 57 -8.87 24.15 -15.21
N ALA A 58 -7.64 23.77 -15.56
CA ALA A 58 -7.37 22.71 -16.53
C ALA A 58 -7.92 21.36 -16.07
N ALA A 59 -7.92 21.08 -14.77
CA ALA A 59 -8.49 19.89 -14.17
C ALA A 59 -10.02 19.96 -13.96
N GLY A 60 -10.68 21.09 -14.27
CA GLY A 60 -12.11 21.29 -14.02
C GLY A 60 -12.50 21.26 -12.54
N ARG A 61 -11.58 21.71 -11.65
CA ARG A 61 -11.75 21.71 -10.20
C ARG A 61 -11.67 23.13 -9.63
N SER A 62 -12.27 23.35 -8.46
CA SER A 62 -12.01 24.58 -7.71
C SER A 62 -10.57 24.59 -7.22
N LYS A 63 -10.00 25.78 -6.99
CA LYS A 63 -8.63 25.90 -6.46
C LYS A 63 -8.46 25.20 -5.11
N SER A 64 -9.47 25.27 -4.26
CA SER A 64 -9.45 24.63 -2.94
C SER A 64 -9.49 23.11 -3.08
N ASP A 65 -10.40 22.57 -3.90
CA ASP A 65 -10.50 21.12 -4.11
C ASP A 65 -9.21 20.57 -4.72
N PHE A 66 -8.66 21.27 -5.72
CA PHE A 66 -7.39 20.89 -6.35
C PHE A 66 -6.24 20.82 -5.34
N ILE A 67 -6.11 21.82 -4.45
CA ILE A 67 -5.08 21.79 -3.40
C ILE A 67 -5.37 20.69 -2.37
N GLN A 68 -6.62 20.50 -1.96
CA GLN A 68 -6.98 19.44 -1.01
C GLN A 68 -6.69 18.06 -1.58
N GLU A 69 -7.06 17.79 -2.83
CA GLU A 69 -6.73 16.57 -3.56
C GLU A 69 -5.21 16.41 -3.68
N PHE A 70 -4.49 17.47 -4.06
CA PHE A 70 -3.03 17.45 -4.16
C PHE A 70 -2.34 17.16 -2.82
N LEU A 71 -2.75 17.81 -1.74
CA LEU A 71 -2.20 17.59 -0.40
C LEU A 71 -2.53 16.19 0.11
N SER A 72 -3.75 15.70 -0.14
CA SER A 72 -4.14 14.35 0.23
C SER A 72 -3.38 13.30 -0.58
N ALA A 73 -3.14 13.53 -1.86
CA ALA A 73 -2.31 12.67 -2.69
C ALA A 73 -0.82 12.75 -2.31
N SER A 74 -0.33 13.93 -1.95
CA SER A 74 1.10 14.18 -1.65
C SER A 74 1.48 13.77 -0.23
N PHE A 75 0.58 13.93 0.73
CA PHE A 75 0.85 13.76 2.15
C PHE A 75 -0.04 12.70 2.83
N GLY A 76 -1.18 12.36 2.24
CA GLY A 76 -2.05 11.30 2.75
C GLY A 76 -1.47 9.91 2.52
N ASP A 77 -1.84 9.00 3.43
CA ASP A 77 -1.59 7.57 3.32
C ASP A 77 -2.86 6.89 2.80
N ILE A 78 -3.22 7.10 1.53
CA ILE A 78 -4.49 6.60 0.97
C ILE A 78 -4.60 5.08 1.19
N ILE A 79 -3.55 4.33 0.83
CA ILE A 79 -3.51 2.87 1.01
C ILE A 79 -3.60 2.49 2.48
N GLY A 80 -2.80 3.09 3.37
CA GLY A 80 -2.83 2.70 4.78
C GLY A 80 -4.13 3.12 5.48
N ASN A 81 -4.72 4.26 5.12
CA ASN A 81 -6.01 4.69 5.65
C ASN A 81 -7.12 3.75 5.20
N PHE A 82 -7.24 3.50 3.90
CA PHE A 82 -8.20 2.55 3.34
C PHE A 82 -8.01 1.15 3.95
N SER A 83 -6.77 0.71 4.11
CA SER A 83 -6.48 -0.57 4.73
C SER A 83 -7.04 -0.66 6.16
N ARG A 84 -6.93 0.41 6.96
CA ARG A 84 -7.39 0.45 8.36
C ARG A 84 -8.90 0.60 8.51
N SER A 85 -9.57 1.25 7.55
CA SER A 85 -11.00 1.59 7.66
C SER A 85 -11.92 0.71 6.82
N SER A 86 -11.39 -0.01 5.82
CA SER A 86 -12.21 -0.79 4.89
C SER A 86 -12.67 -2.13 5.48
N GLU A 87 -14.00 -2.29 5.61
CA GLU A 87 -14.62 -3.55 6.02
C GLU A 87 -14.33 -4.69 5.05
N LEU A 88 -14.20 -4.37 3.75
CA LEU A 88 -13.83 -5.36 2.73
C LEU A 88 -12.43 -5.91 2.98
N VAL A 89 -11.46 -5.04 3.28
CA VAL A 89 -10.09 -5.47 3.60
C VAL A 89 -10.08 -6.33 4.86
N ALA A 90 -10.77 -5.89 5.92
CA ALA A 90 -10.87 -6.64 7.17
C ALA A 90 -11.59 -8.01 7.01
N LEU A 91 -12.58 -8.10 6.12
CA LEU A 91 -13.21 -9.38 5.76
C LEU A 91 -12.20 -10.30 5.07
N MET A 92 -11.53 -9.81 4.04
CA MET A 92 -10.60 -10.61 3.25
C MET A 92 -9.35 -11.05 4.03
N ASP A 93 -8.87 -10.21 4.96
CA ASP A 93 -7.79 -10.58 5.87
C ASP A 93 -8.18 -11.77 6.76
N ARG A 94 -9.43 -11.80 7.25
CA ARG A 94 -9.96 -12.94 8.03
C ARG A 94 -10.12 -14.18 7.18
N GLU A 95 -10.56 -14.05 5.93
CA GLU A 95 -10.61 -15.18 5.00
C GLU A 95 -9.22 -15.75 4.74
N LEU A 96 -8.21 -14.90 4.49
CA LEU A 96 -6.83 -15.34 4.30
C LEU A 96 -6.25 -15.99 5.56
N SER A 97 -6.58 -15.48 6.74
CA SER A 97 -6.25 -16.13 8.01
C SER A 97 -6.86 -17.53 8.11
N GLY A 98 -8.12 -17.70 7.73
CA GLY A 98 -8.78 -19.01 7.67
C GLY A 98 -8.15 -19.98 6.67
N VAL A 99 -7.78 -19.49 5.48
CA VAL A 99 -7.16 -20.30 4.41
C VAL A 99 -5.74 -20.75 4.80
N THR A 100 -4.97 -19.88 5.44
CA THR A 100 -3.57 -20.16 5.80
C THR A 100 -3.43 -20.83 7.17
N GLY A 101 -4.42 -20.71 8.04
CA GLY A 101 -4.34 -21.09 9.44
C GLY A 101 -3.46 -20.14 10.29
N LEU A 102 -2.97 -19.04 9.72
CA LEU A 102 -2.12 -18.07 10.41
C LEU A 102 -2.99 -16.98 11.06
N PRO A 103 -2.81 -16.66 12.36
CA PRO A 103 -3.56 -15.59 13.00
C PRO A 103 -3.18 -14.21 12.45
N LEU A 104 -4.11 -13.26 12.48
CA LEU A 104 -3.82 -11.85 12.19
C LEU A 104 -3.06 -11.19 13.34
N THR A 105 -2.22 -10.21 13.03
CA THR A 105 -1.57 -9.37 14.05
C THR A 105 -2.61 -8.51 14.79
N GLU A 106 -2.36 -8.28 16.07
CA GLU A 106 -3.18 -7.37 16.88
C GLU A 106 -2.93 -5.89 16.52
N ASN A 107 -1.71 -5.57 16.05
CA ASN A 107 -1.30 -4.20 15.73
C ASN A 107 -1.10 -3.98 14.23
N TRP A 108 -1.71 -2.91 13.72
CA TRP A 108 -1.57 -2.42 12.34
C TRP A 108 -0.16 -1.90 12.00
N TYR A 109 0.62 -1.51 13.01
CA TYR A 109 1.98 -1.00 12.82
C TYR A 109 2.99 -2.08 12.39
N ASP A 110 2.59 -3.35 12.48
CA ASP A 110 3.43 -4.50 12.13
C ASP A 110 3.37 -4.84 10.62
N ALA A 111 2.55 -4.14 9.84
CA ALA A 111 2.36 -4.40 8.41
C ALA A 111 3.57 -4.06 7.51
N GLY A 112 4.68 -3.60 8.08
CA GLY A 112 5.98 -3.48 7.42
C GLY A 112 6.10 -2.42 6.31
N ARG A 113 4.99 -1.95 5.73
CA ARG A 113 4.99 -0.95 4.65
C ARG A 113 5.21 0.47 5.15
N THR A 114 6.11 1.17 4.49
CA THR A 114 6.41 2.58 4.70
C THR A 114 5.44 3.46 3.91
N LEU A 115 5.24 4.69 4.37
CA LEU A 115 4.47 5.70 3.62
C LEU A 115 5.04 5.95 2.21
N ALA A 116 6.36 5.82 2.04
CA ALA A 116 7.01 5.96 0.75
C ALA A 116 6.56 4.86 -0.23
N GLU A 117 6.55 3.59 0.20
CA GLU A 117 6.09 2.48 -0.63
C GLU A 117 4.61 2.62 -1.01
N ASN A 118 3.75 3.04 -0.08
CA ASN A 118 2.34 3.30 -0.38
C ASN A 118 2.18 4.38 -1.46
N ARG A 119 3.00 5.43 -1.45
CA ARG A 119 2.98 6.47 -2.49
C ARG A 119 3.46 5.94 -3.84
N GLU A 120 4.52 5.14 -3.86
CA GLU A 120 5.02 4.50 -5.09
C GLU A 120 3.92 3.62 -5.72
N TYR A 121 3.18 2.83 -4.92
CA TYR A 121 2.01 2.11 -5.42
C TYR A 121 0.96 3.05 -6.01
N CYS A 122 0.62 4.14 -5.31
CA CYS A 122 -0.37 5.08 -5.81
C CYS A 122 0.04 5.70 -7.15
N GLN A 123 1.32 6.07 -7.29
CA GLN A 123 1.84 6.63 -8.54
C GLN A 123 1.85 5.59 -9.67
N LEU A 124 2.44 4.42 -9.43
CA LEU A 124 2.64 3.40 -10.46
C LEU A 124 1.33 2.72 -10.90
N LEU A 125 0.33 2.64 -10.02
CA LEU A 125 -1.00 2.09 -10.32
C LEU A 125 -2.04 3.17 -10.64
N ASN A 126 -1.67 4.46 -10.59
CA ASN A 126 -2.59 5.60 -10.77
C ASN A 126 -3.81 5.53 -9.82
N ILE A 127 -3.55 5.25 -8.53
CA ILE A 127 -4.55 5.24 -7.47
C ILE A 127 -4.69 6.66 -6.95
N ARG A 128 -5.91 7.21 -6.98
CA ARG A 128 -6.18 8.59 -6.59
C ARG A 128 -7.12 8.71 -5.40
N ASN A 129 -7.88 7.66 -5.11
CA ASN A 129 -8.89 7.66 -4.05
C ASN A 129 -9.25 6.22 -3.61
N ASP A 130 -10.14 6.13 -2.61
CA ASP A 130 -10.61 4.86 -2.04
C ASP A 130 -11.43 4.03 -3.04
N THR A 131 -12.12 4.65 -4.00
CA THR A 131 -12.86 3.92 -5.06
C THR A 131 -11.91 3.13 -5.96
N ASP A 132 -10.75 3.70 -6.30
CA ASP A 132 -9.71 2.98 -7.04
C ASP A 132 -9.20 1.77 -6.25
N LEU A 133 -8.99 1.93 -4.94
CA LEU A 133 -8.56 0.85 -4.05
C LEU A 133 -9.63 -0.23 -3.89
N GLN A 134 -10.90 0.15 -3.77
CA GLN A 134 -12.01 -0.80 -3.71
C GLN A 134 -12.10 -1.62 -5.00
N ARG A 135 -11.96 -0.97 -6.17
CA ARG A 135 -11.92 -1.65 -7.47
C ARG A 135 -10.75 -2.63 -7.55
N ILE A 136 -9.55 -2.21 -7.17
CA ILE A 136 -8.35 -3.07 -7.14
C ILE A 136 -8.56 -4.25 -6.21
N MET A 137 -9.06 -4.01 -5.00
CA MET A 137 -9.30 -5.04 -4.01
C MET A 137 -10.28 -6.09 -4.54
N MET A 138 -11.46 -5.66 -5.01
CA MET A 138 -12.48 -6.55 -5.58
C MET A 138 -11.97 -7.34 -6.79
N ALA A 139 -11.24 -6.68 -7.70
CA ALA A 139 -10.64 -7.36 -8.84
C ALA A 139 -9.62 -8.41 -8.41
N GLY A 140 -8.86 -8.15 -7.34
CA GLY A 140 -7.82 -9.05 -6.83
C GLY A 140 -8.34 -10.29 -6.09
N VAL A 141 -9.57 -10.26 -5.55
CA VAL A 141 -10.12 -11.32 -4.67
C VAL A 141 -9.89 -12.75 -5.19
N PRO A 142 -10.17 -13.09 -6.47
CA PRO A 142 -10.04 -14.47 -6.95
C PRO A 142 -8.63 -15.06 -6.86
N TRP A 143 -7.60 -14.22 -6.73
CA TRP A 143 -6.20 -14.64 -6.76
C TRP A 143 -5.46 -14.39 -5.44
N LEU A 144 -6.16 -13.98 -4.38
CA LEU A 144 -5.56 -13.70 -3.09
C LEU A 144 -4.93 -14.95 -2.46
N SER A 145 -5.59 -16.11 -2.53
CA SER A 145 -5.04 -17.36 -2.00
C SER A 145 -3.77 -17.78 -2.74
N LEU A 146 -3.74 -17.63 -4.08
CA LEU A 146 -2.54 -17.88 -4.89
C LEU A 146 -1.41 -16.95 -4.44
N ARG A 147 -1.67 -15.64 -4.30
CA ARG A 147 -0.65 -14.70 -3.86
C ARG A 147 -0.16 -15.02 -2.45
N MET A 148 -1.05 -15.45 -1.55
CA MET A 148 -0.69 -15.80 -0.19
C MET A 148 0.23 -17.03 -0.14
N GLN A 149 0.04 -18.01 -1.04
CA GLN A 149 0.94 -19.15 -1.17
C GLN A 149 2.34 -18.77 -1.67
N GLN A 150 2.45 -17.70 -2.48
CA GLN A 150 3.75 -17.18 -2.94
C GLN A 150 4.54 -16.50 -1.82
N LEU A 151 3.84 -15.91 -0.85
CA LEU A 151 4.45 -15.19 0.28
C LEU A 151 5.01 -16.11 1.37
N ASP A 152 5.48 -17.32 1.03
CA ASP A 152 6.04 -18.29 1.97
C ASP A 152 7.20 -17.68 2.78
N SER A 153 6.85 -17.11 3.93
CA SER A 153 7.67 -16.08 4.60
C SER A 153 8.17 -16.54 5.96
N GLY A 154 7.81 -17.74 6.39
CA GLY A 154 8.13 -18.25 7.73
C GLY A 154 7.62 -17.33 8.85
N ILE A 155 6.65 -16.45 8.56
CA ILE A 155 6.04 -15.57 9.56
C ILE A 155 4.96 -16.33 10.34
N PRO A 156 4.92 -16.20 11.68
CA PRO A 156 3.92 -16.88 12.48
C PRO A 156 2.55 -16.20 12.46
N LEU A 157 2.46 -14.98 11.89
CA LEU A 157 1.29 -14.11 11.94
C LEU A 157 1.14 -13.33 10.63
N LEU A 158 -0.10 -13.09 10.21
CA LEU A 158 -0.43 -12.26 9.06
C LEU A 158 -0.64 -10.80 9.47
N PRO A 159 0.02 -9.82 8.84
CA PRO A 159 -0.26 -8.42 9.15
C PRO A 159 -1.67 -8.02 8.71
N GLN A 160 -2.30 -7.13 9.48
CA GLN A 160 -3.51 -6.45 9.05
C GLN A 160 -3.25 -5.68 7.74
N GLY A 161 -4.19 -5.73 6.79
CA GLY A 161 -4.04 -5.17 5.44
C GLY A 161 -3.29 -6.05 4.45
N ILE A 162 -3.01 -7.31 4.81
CA ILE A 162 -2.30 -8.24 3.92
C ILE A 162 -3.07 -8.50 2.64
N SER A 163 -4.40 -8.61 2.70
CA SER A 163 -5.24 -8.85 1.53
C SER A 163 -5.14 -7.69 0.52
N LEU A 164 -5.12 -6.44 0.99
CA LEU A 164 -4.89 -5.28 0.13
C LEU A 164 -3.47 -5.26 -0.45
N THR A 165 -2.47 -5.66 0.34
CA THR A 165 -1.09 -5.81 -0.15
C THR A 165 -1.03 -6.82 -1.30
N CYS A 166 -1.67 -7.96 -1.13
CA CYS A 166 -1.78 -8.99 -2.15
C CYS A 166 -2.52 -8.47 -3.38
N ALA A 167 -3.65 -7.78 -3.21
CA ALA A 167 -4.43 -7.20 -4.32
C ALA A 167 -3.62 -6.18 -5.14
N LEU A 168 -2.81 -5.33 -4.49
CA LEU A 168 -1.93 -4.38 -5.17
C LEU A 168 -0.84 -5.09 -6.00
N PHE A 169 -0.26 -6.17 -5.48
CA PHE A 169 0.68 -7.01 -6.25
C PHE A 169 -0.01 -7.65 -7.46
N ILE A 170 -1.20 -8.19 -7.24
CA ILE A 170 -2.01 -8.82 -8.29
C ILE A 170 -2.34 -7.81 -9.39
N GLU A 171 -2.75 -6.58 -9.03
CA GLU A 171 -3.00 -5.50 -10.00
C GLU A 171 -1.72 -5.16 -10.78
N ALA A 172 -0.58 -5.04 -10.09
CA ALA A 172 0.72 -4.78 -10.72
C ALA A 172 1.09 -5.88 -11.74
N ALA A 173 0.81 -7.15 -11.45
CA ALA A 173 1.05 -8.27 -12.36
C ALA A 173 0.31 -8.15 -13.71
N GLY A 174 -0.73 -7.32 -13.78
CA GLY A 174 -1.46 -7.01 -15.02
C GLY A 174 -0.73 -6.06 -15.96
N ARG A 175 0.37 -5.42 -15.53
CA ARG A 175 1.12 -4.46 -16.32
C ARG A 175 2.04 -5.15 -17.33
N GLU A 176 2.52 -4.38 -18.30
CA GLU A 176 3.53 -4.85 -19.26
C GLU A 176 4.93 -4.82 -18.64
N ARG A 177 5.87 -5.49 -19.31
CA ARG A 177 7.22 -5.71 -18.81
C ARG A 177 7.98 -4.41 -18.47
N PRO A 178 7.95 -3.33 -19.27
CA PRO A 178 8.65 -2.09 -18.93
C PRO A 178 8.17 -1.50 -17.59
N GLN A 179 6.86 -1.53 -17.34
CA GLN A 179 6.27 -1.04 -16.10
C GLN A 179 6.59 -1.98 -14.94
N LEU A 180 6.53 -3.30 -15.15
CA LEU A 180 6.90 -4.29 -14.14
C LEU A 180 8.36 -4.16 -13.68
N ASN A 181 9.28 -3.81 -14.59
CA ASN A 181 10.66 -3.48 -14.23
C ASN A 181 10.76 -2.28 -13.28
N ILE A 182 9.94 -1.25 -13.50
CA ILE A 182 9.86 -0.08 -12.61
C ILE A 182 9.29 -0.51 -11.24
N PHE A 183 8.19 -1.27 -11.23
CA PHE A 183 7.64 -1.85 -10.00
C PHE A 183 8.69 -2.61 -9.22
N ARG A 184 9.42 -3.52 -9.87
CA ARG A 184 10.46 -4.30 -9.21
C ARG A 184 11.51 -3.40 -8.59
N ARG A 185 12.05 -2.45 -9.35
CA ARG A 185 13.12 -1.56 -8.87
C ARG A 185 12.67 -0.66 -7.70
N HIS A 186 11.42 -0.24 -7.66
CA HIS A 186 10.92 0.71 -6.66
C HIS A 186 10.35 0.00 -5.41
N LEU A 187 9.63 -1.11 -5.60
CA LEU A 187 8.82 -1.75 -4.56
C LEU A 187 9.29 -3.17 -4.19
N PHE A 188 10.05 -3.84 -5.06
CA PHE A 188 10.50 -5.21 -4.86
C PHE A 188 12.01 -5.38 -5.09
N TRP A 189 12.80 -4.33 -4.82
CA TRP A 189 14.24 -4.31 -5.04
C TRP A 189 14.99 -5.34 -4.18
N TYR A 190 14.37 -5.78 -3.08
CA TYR A 190 14.89 -6.80 -2.18
C TYR A 190 14.58 -8.23 -2.64
N MET A 191 13.65 -8.41 -3.59
CA MET A 191 13.23 -9.71 -4.10
C MET A 191 14.20 -10.18 -5.19
N ASP A 192 14.56 -11.46 -5.15
CA ASP A 192 15.31 -12.09 -6.24
C ASP A 192 14.58 -11.92 -7.58
N GLU A 193 15.34 -11.67 -8.65
CA GLU A 193 14.76 -11.37 -9.96
C GLU A 193 13.94 -12.54 -10.51
N ALA A 194 14.51 -13.74 -10.45
CA ALA A 194 13.86 -14.93 -10.98
C ALA A 194 12.62 -15.26 -10.15
N LEU A 195 12.68 -15.07 -8.83
CA LEU A 195 11.52 -15.18 -7.95
C LEU A 195 10.42 -14.19 -8.32
N PHE A 196 10.75 -12.92 -8.51
CA PHE A 196 9.79 -11.88 -8.87
C PHE A 196 9.05 -12.23 -10.16
N TRP A 197 9.80 -12.57 -11.23
CA TRP A 197 9.19 -12.93 -12.51
C TRP A 197 8.34 -14.19 -12.43
N ARG A 198 8.81 -15.23 -11.71
CA ARG A 198 8.04 -16.45 -11.48
C ARG A 198 6.71 -16.18 -10.79
N GLU A 199 6.70 -15.31 -9.77
CA GLU A 199 5.49 -14.95 -9.04
C GLU A 199 4.51 -14.13 -9.89
N ILE A 200 5.04 -13.18 -10.68
CA ILE A 200 4.26 -12.40 -11.65
C ILE A 200 3.62 -13.34 -12.69
N ASP A 201 4.40 -14.23 -13.29
CA ASP A 201 3.91 -15.13 -14.34
C ASP A 201 2.84 -16.08 -13.83
N ALA A 202 2.99 -16.62 -12.62
CA ALA A 202 1.98 -17.47 -12.01
C ALA A 202 0.63 -16.73 -11.86
N ILE A 203 0.65 -15.45 -11.47
CA ILE A 203 -0.56 -14.63 -11.41
C ILE A 203 -1.09 -14.35 -12.82
N ARG A 204 -0.22 -14.01 -13.79
CA ARG A 204 -0.63 -13.76 -15.18
C ARG A 204 -1.31 -14.97 -15.80
N VAL A 205 -0.78 -16.17 -15.59
CA VAL A 205 -1.39 -17.44 -16.01
C VAL A 205 -2.75 -17.61 -15.35
N ALA A 206 -2.86 -17.43 -14.03
CA ALA A 206 -4.14 -17.53 -13.33
C ALA A 206 -5.17 -16.48 -13.77
N ARG A 207 -4.71 -15.35 -14.31
CA ARG A 207 -5.51 -14.26 -14.87
C ARG A 207 -5.76 -14.38 -16.38
N LEU A 208 -5.24 -15.43 -17.03
CA LEU A 208 -5.29 -15.61 -18.49
C LEU A 208 -4.72 -14.41 -19.27
N LEU A 209 -3.65 -13.79 -18.76
CA LEU A 209 -2.95 -12.69 -19.41
C LEU A 209 -1.87 -13.21 -20.37
N PRO A 210 -1.51 -12.44 -21.41
CA PRO A 210 -0.41 -12.80 -22.30
C PRO A 210 0.89 -13.06 -21.52
N ALA A 211 1.64 -14.08 -21.93
CA ALA A 211 2.97 -14.33 -21.38
C ALA A 211 3.88 -13.12 -21.59
N LEU A 212 4.78 -12.88 -20.63
CA LEU A 212 5.83 -11.91 -20.81
C LEU A 212 6.99 -12.58 -21.56
N GLU A 213 7.58 -11.87 -22.51
CA GLU A 213 8.88 -12.27 -23.04
C GLU A 213 9.91 -12.08 -21.94
N HIS A 214 10.66 -13.13 -21.60
CA HIS A 214 11.83 -13.06 -20.73
C HIS A 214 13.08 -13.21 -21.60
N PRO A 215 14.20 -12.53 -21.30
CA PRO A 215 15.45 -12.77 -22.02
C PRO A 215 15.92 -14.16 -21.61
N ASP A 216 16.37 -14.96 -22.57
CA ASP A 216 17.09 -16.18 -22.25
C ASP A 216 18.35 -15.77 -21.46
N PHE A 217 18.45 -16.21 -20.21
CA PHE A 217 19.62 -15.99 -19.34
C PHE A 217 20.68 -17.06 -19.57
#